data_AF-A0A378W1U4-F1
#
_entry.id   AF-A0A378W1U4-F1
#
_cell.length_a   1.000
_cell.length_b   1.000
_cell.length_c   1.000
_cell.angle_alpha   90.00
_cell.angle_beta   90.00
_cell.angle_gamma   90.00
#
_symmetry.space_group_name_H-M   'P 1'
#
loop_
_entity.id
_entity.type
_entity.pdbx_description
1 polymer ?
#
loop_
_entity_poly.entity_id
_entity_poly.type
_entity_poly.pdbx_seq_one_letter_code
_entity_poly.pdbx_strand_id
1 'polypeptide(L)' 'MRRIVTEHKGSSGKRLDFLMQELNREANTLGSKSIATECTQASVELKVLIEQMREQVQNIE' A
#
# COMPACT_ATOMS: atom_id res chain seq x y z
N MET A 1 1.27 5.96 -11.61
CA MET A 1 0.20 4.93 -11.65
C MET A 1 0.06 4.22 -13.00
N ARG A 2 -0.45 4.85 -14.08
CA ARG A 2 -0.77 4.12 -15.35
C ARG A 2 0.43 3.44 -16.04
N ARG A 3 1.67 3.91 -15.82
CA ARG A 3 2.88 3.41 -16.49
C ARG A 3 3.52 2.17 -15.83
N ILE A 4 3.16 1.84 -14.59
CA ILE A 4 3.81 0.77 -13.80
C ILE A 4 3.02 -0.54 -13.87
N VAL A 5 1.74 -0.49 -14.24
CA VAL A 5 0.90 -1.68 -14.40
C VAL A 5 1.18 -2.41 -15.72
N THR A 6 1.77 -1.74 -16.72
CA THR A 6 1.82 -2.25 -18.11
C THR A 6 3.17 -2.78 -18.57
N GLU A 7 4.27 -2.55 -17.87
CA GLU A 7 5.57 -3.11 -18.23
C GLU A 7 6.31 -3.50 -16.96
N HIS A 8 6.62 -4.79 -16.74
CA HIS A 8 7.87 -5.27 -16.13
C HIS A 8 7.86 -6.80 -15.89
N LYS A 9 9.01 -7.43 -16.16
CA LYS A 9 9.32 -8.88 -16.03
C LYS A 9 9.87 -9.23 -14.62
N GLY A 10 9.21 -8.78 -13.54
CA GLY A 10 9.59 -9.12 -12.15
C GLY A 10 8.78 -10.30 -11.58
N SER A 11 9.25 -10.94 -10.50
CA SER A 11 8.46 -11.95 -9.78
C SER A 11 7.17 -11.34 -9.20
N SER A 12 6.13 -12.15 -9.03
CA SER A 12 4.84 -11.71 -8.49
C SER A 12 4.98 -11.01 -7.13
N GLY A 13 5.89 -11.47 -6.27
CA GLY A 13 6.17 -10.86 -4.97
C GLY A 13 6.73 -9.44 -5.07
N LYS A 14 7.74 -9.19 -5.92
CA LYS A 14 8.28 -7.84 -6.14
C LYS A 14 7.23 -6.84 -6.63
N ARG A 15 6.29 -7.29 -7.46
CA ARG A 15 5.18 -6.45 -7.90
C ARG A 15 4.25 -6.08 -6.74
N LEU A 16 3.96 -7.05 -5.87
CA LEU A 16 3.09 -6.83 -4.73
C LEU A 16 3.78 -5.94 -3.68
N ASP A 17 5.08 -6.10 -3.43
CA ASP A 17 5.80 -5.22 -2.49
C ASP A 17 5.80 -3.76 -2.97
N PHE A 18 6.00 -3.52 -4.27
CA PHE A 18 5.85 -2.19 -4.85
C PHE A 18 4.44 -1.61 -4.61
N LEU A 19 3.39 -2.41 -4.82
CA LEU A 19 2.01 -1.97 -4.57
C LEU A 19 1.78 -1.65 -3.10
N MET A 20 2.35 -2.42 -2.18
CA MET A 20 2.25 -2.14 -0.74
C MET A 20 2.94 -0.83 -0.38
N GLN A 21 4.09 -0.52 -0.99
CA GLN A 21 4.76 0.76 -0.81
C GLN A 21 3.89 1.93 -1.28
N GLU A 22 3.26 1.81 -2.45
CA GLU A 22 2.39 2.86 -2.98
C GLU A 22 1.12 3.03 -2.13
N LEU A 23 0.51 1.94 -1.67
CA LEU A 23 -0.64 2.00 -0.77
C LEU A 23 -0.29 2.67 0.57
N ASN A 24 0.92 2.42 1.11
CA ASN A 24 1.36 3.08 2.33
C ASN A 24 1.53 4.60 2.14
N ARG A 25 2.09 5.03 1.00
CA ARG A 25 2.17 6.46 0.64
C ARG A 25 0.79 7.10 0.54
N GLU A 26 -0.17 6.41 -0.06
CA GLU A 26 -1.54 6.91 -0.20
C GLU A 26 -2.23 7.00 1.17
N ALA A 27 -2.08 5.99 2.03
CA ALA A 27 -2.64 5.99 3.38
C ALA A 27 -2.07 7.15 4.24
N ASN A 28 -0.77 7.44 4.13
CA ASN A 28 -0.18 8.60 4.80
C ASN A 28 -0.74 9.93 4.25
N THR A 29 -0.98 10.02 2.94
CA THR A 29 -1.58 11.21 2.32
C THR A 29 -3.02 11.39 2.79
N LEU A 30 -3.81 10.32 2.82
CA LEU A 30 -5.18 10.31 3.33
C LEU A 30 -5.21 10.78 4.80
N GLY A 31 -4.35 10.21 5.66
CA GLY A 31 -4.31 10.56 7.08
C GLY A 31 -3.86 11.99 7.35
N SER A 32 -2.85 12.47 6.61
CA SER A 32 -2.25 13.81 6.82
C SER A 32 -3.02 14.96 6.17
N LYS A 33 -3.86 14.67 5.15
CA LYS A 33 -4.65 15.69 4.43
C LYS A 33 -6.15 15.59 4.70
N SER A 34 -6.60 14.60 5.47
CA SER A 34 -8.00 14.51 5.86
C SER A 34 -8.36 15.59 6.90
N ILE A 35 -9.53 16.19 6.73
CA ILE A 35 -10.14 17.11 7.69
C ILE A 35 -11.08 16.35 8.65
N ALA A 36 -11.62 15.21 8.20
CA ALA A 36 -12.52 14.37 8.99
C ALA A 36 -11.74 13.38 9.85
N THR A 37 -12.08 13.31 11.13
CA THR A 37 -11.43 12.41 12.10
C THR A 37 -11.64 10.95 11.73
N GLU A 38 -12.79 10.58 11.19
CA GLU A 38 -13.11 9.23 10.74
C GLU A 38 -12.17 8.77 9.62
N CYS A 39 -11.84 9.67 8.69
CA CYS A 39 -10.90 9.38 7.60
C CYS A 39 -9.45 9.27 8.11
N THR A 40 -9.05 10.06 9.12
CA THR A 40 -7.75 9.89 9.78
C THR A 40 -7.68 8.54 10.49
N GLN A 41 -8.73 8.13 11.20
CA GLN A 41 -8.80 6.82 11.86
C GLN A 41 -8.76 5.67 10.84
N ALA A 42 -9.54 5.77 9.76
CA ALA A 42 -9.51 4.80 8.67
C ALA A 42 -8.12 4.68 8.03
N SER A 43 -7.36 5.77 7.94
CA SER A 43 -5.98 5.73 7.42
C SER A 43 -5.03 4.95 8.32
N VAL A 44 -5.23 4.98 9.65
CA VAL A 44 -4.44 4.20 10.60
C VAL A 44 -4.75 2.72 10.46
N GLU A 45 -6.03 2.36 10.38
CA GLU A 45 -6.48 0.97 10.16
C GLU A 45 -5.97 0.43 8.82
N LEU A 46 -6.05 1.24 7.76
CA LEU A 46 -5.52 0.90 6.45
C LEU A 46 -4.01 0.59 6.51
N LYS A 47 -3.23 1.36 7.28
CA LYS A 47 -1.80 1.10 7.46
C LYS A 47 -1.53 -0.24 8.14
N VAL A 48 -2.35 -0.65 9.11
CA VAL A 48 -2.24 -1.97 9.74
C VAL A 48 -2.47 -3.08 8.71
N LEU A 49 -3.52 -2.96 7.90
CA LEU A 49 -3.82 -3.95 6.85
C LEU A 49 -2.71 -4.01 5.78
N ILE A 50 -2.13 -2.87 5.39
CA ILE A 50 -1.02 -2.84 4.44
C ILE A 50 0.20 -3.58 4.99
N GLU A 51 0.56 -3.39 6.25
CA GLU A 51 1.70 -4.11 6.84
C GLU A 51 1.43 -5.62 6.93
N GLN A 52 0.21 -6.03 7.31
CA GLN A 52 -0.17 -7.45 7.26
C GLN A 52 -0.05 -8.04 5.84
N MET A 53 -0.47 -7.28 4.82
CA MET A 53 -0.31 -7.70 3.43
C MET A 53 1.16 -7.79 3.01
N ARG A 54 2.03 -6.89 3.48
CA ARG A 54 3.48 -6.96 3.22
C ARG A 54 4.11 -8.23 3.78
N GLU A 55 3.73 -8.62 5.00
CA GLU A 55 4.18 -9.88 5.59
C GLU A 55 3.77 -11.07 4.72
N GLN A 56 2.52 -11.09 4.21
CA GLN A 56 2.07 -12.15 3.30
C GLN A 56 2.85 -12.16 1.97
N VAL A 57 3.17 -10.99 1.43
CA VAL A 57 3.95 -10.87 0.19
C VAL A 57 5.37 -11.41 0.35
N GLN A 58 6.00 -11.17 1.50
CA GLN A 58 7.34 -11.70 1.81
C GLN A 58 7.34 -13.22 1.95
N ASN A 59 6.22 -13.84 2.34
CA ASN A 59 6.10 -15.30 2.49
C ASN A 59 5.96 -16.05 1.14
N ILE A 60 5.66 -15.35 0.05
CA ILE A 60 5.45 -15.93 -1.30
C ILE A 60 6.56 -15.59 -2.30
N GLU A 61 7.56 -14.81 -1.88
CA GLU A 61 8.83 -14.63 -2.61
C GLU A 61 9.77 -15.82 -2.41
#